data_AF-A0A8S1TRZ4-F1
#
_entry.id   AF-A0A8S1TRZ4-F1
#
_cell.length_a   1.000
_cell.length_b   1.000
_cell.length_c   1.000
_cell.angle_alpha   90.00
_cell.angle_beta   90.00
_cell.angle_gamma   90.00
#
_symmetry.space_group_name_H-M   'P 1'
#
loop_
_entity.id
_entity.type
_entity.pdbx_description
1 polymer ?
#
loop_
_entity_poly.entity_id
_entity_poly.type
_entity_poly.pdbx_seq_one_letter_code
_entity_poly.pdbx_strand_id
1 'polypeptide(L)'
;MISEEYVQEHLNDFFNLAERNNLELTFFEYVTCLALKYFNDMNLKYVSWETGLGGRMDSTNIISSPLISIITTIGYDHMHILGNTLELIAKEKAGIIKQNCPVVIGPKSKPYEIFIKEAQQKNADLTIVQGEFQDFNDENNAIVMAASKILMEKYQFKLNNFEEVLKIKQPCRLEQFNIQNDKGDNIKVYLDVGHNEQAIKSVLDLLKDQKIICIYGASNDKDITSCLQLLKQNCHQVYMVQAKNNRAYQIKQLLGSDEIKILYDGDISKTTLEIVNKVCQIDQVILVIGSFYIMDEVRMILKICQTQCDFK
;
A
#
# COMPACT_ATOMS: atom_id res chain seq x y z
N MET A 1 -4.03 -17.55 -1.87
CA MET A 1 -3.29 -17.27 -0.62
C MET A 1 -2.70 -18.58 -0.10
N ILE A 2 -1.57 -18.54 0.60
CA ILE A 2 -1.02 -19.71 1.31
C ILE A 2 -2.05 -20.10 2.40
N SER A 3 -2.42 -21.38 2.47
CA SER A 3 -3.42 -21.83 3.45
C SER A 3 -2.88 -21.75 4.88
N GLU A 4 -3.77 -21.55 5.86
CA GLU A 4 -3.39 -21.58 7.27
C GLU A 4 -2.77 -22.93 7.66
N GLU A 5 -3.29 -24.03 7.09
CA GLU A 5 -2.76 -25.38 7.25
C GLU A 5 -1.30 -25.46 6.79
N TYR A 6 -0.99 -24.96 5.58
CA TYR A 6 0.39 -24.95 5.07
C TYR A 6 1.33 -24.12 5.96
N VAL A 7 0.85 -22.97 6.46
CA VAL A 7 1.62 -22.15 7.40
C VAL A 7 1.92 -22.93 8.68
N GLN A 8 0.90 -23.56 9.29
CA GLN A 8 1.04 -24.32 10.53
C GLN A 8 1.98 -25.52 10.37
N GLU A 9 1.89 -26.22 9.25
CA GLU A 9 2.72 -27.39 8.95
C GLU A 9 4.19 -27.01 8.80
N HIS A 10 4.50 -25.93 8.09
CA HIS A 10 5.87 -25.64 7.68
C HIS A 10 6.59 -24.54 8.47
N LEU A 11 5.87 -23.68 9.20
CA LEU A 11 6.52 -22.64 9.99
C LEU A 11 7.36 -23.23 11.12
N ASN A 12 6.91 -24.35 11.71
CA ASN A 12 7.66 -25.07 12.73
C ASN A 12 9.01 -25.59 12.23
N ASP A 13 9.11 -25.96 10.95
CA ASP A 13 10.38 -26.39 10.34
C ASP A 13 11.41 -25.27 10.40
N PHE A 14 10.98 -24.02 10.13
CA PHE A 14 11.85 -22.85 10.18
C PHE A 14 12.20 -22.44 11.62
N PHE A 15 11.28 -22.55 12.57
CA PHE A 15 11.59 -22.33 14.00
C PHE A 15 12.67 -23.31 14.47
N ASN A 16 12.49 -24.60 14.18
CA ASN A 16 13.46 -25.63 14.52
C ASN A 16 14.81 -25.40 13.81
N LEU A 17 14.79 -24.96 12.56
CA LEU A 17 16.01 -24.65 11.80
C LEU A 17 16.76 -23.46 12.40
N ALA A 18 16.05 -22.39 12.75
CA ALA A 18 16.64 -21.22 13.38
C ALA A 18 17.25 -21.57 14.75
N GLU A 19 16.54 -22.31 15.59
CA GLU A 19 17.01 -22.76 16.91
C GLU A 19 18.27 -23.63 16.79
N ARG A 20 18.26 -24.65 15.90
CA ARG A 20 19.41 -25.54 15.68
C ARG A 20 20.66 -24.82 15.19
N ASN A 21 20.50 -23.70 14.49
CA ASN A 21 21.61 -22.90 13.98
C ASN A 21 21.92 -21.66 14.85
N ASN A 22 21.23 -21.50 15.99
CA ASN A 22 21.36 -20.34 16.87
C ASN A 22 21.18 -19.02 16.11
N LEU A 23 20.15 -18.95 15.26
CA LEU A 23 19.77 -17.78 14.47
C LEU A 23 18.56 -17.10 15.10
N GLU A 24 18.65 -15.80 15.33
CA GLU A 24 17.51 -14.95 15.68
C GLU A 24 16.94 -14.33 14.41
N LEU A 25 15.81 -14.88 13.95
CA LEU A 25 15.10 -14.36 12.79
C LEU A 25 13.93 -13.46 13.23
N THR A 26 13.75 -12.38 12.48
CA THR A 26 12.58 -11.52 12.57
C THR A 26 11.33 -12.20 11.99
N PHE A 27 10.16 -11.67 12.32
CA PHE A 27 8.89 -12.13 11.73
C PHE A 27 8.91 -12.11 10.20
N PHE A 28 9.45 -11.04 9.60
CA PHE A 28 9.46 -10.90 8.14
C PHE A 28 10.40 -11.91 7.47
N GLU A 29 11.53 -12.25 8.11
CA GLU A 29 12.43 -13.30 7.62
C GLU A 29 11.77 -14.68 7.65
N TYR A 30 11.05 -15.02 8.73
CA TYR A 30 10.28 -16.28 8.79
C TYR A 30 9.24 -16.36 7.67
N VAL A 31 8.46 -15.30 7.44
CA VAL A 31 7.45 -15.25 6.38
C VAL A 31 8.11 -15.33 4.99
N THR A 32 9.26 -14.69 4.80
CA THR A 32 10.04 -14.75 3.55
C THR A 32 10.49 -16.20 3.27
N CYS A 33 11.04 -16.89 4.26
CA CYS A 33 11.44 -18.29 4.14
C CYS A 33 10.26 -19.20 3.80
N LEU A 34 9.13 -19.01 4.49
CA LEU A 34 7.91 -19.77 4.25
C LEU A 34 7.37 -19.57 2.83
N ALA A 35 7.34 -18.33 2.35
CA ALA A 35 6.90 -18.00 1.00
C ALA A 35 7.80 -18.65 -0.07
N LEU A 36 9.13 -18.60 0.10
CA LEU A 36 10.06 -19.25 -0.82
C LEU A 36 9.87 -20.77 -0.87
N LYS A 37 9.68 -21.42 0.28
CA LYS A 37 9.35 -22.84 0.33
C LYS A 37 8.03 -23.13 -0.37
N TYR A 38 6.99 -22.33 -0.12
CA TYR A 38 5.71 -22.48 -0.80
C TYR A 38 5.84 -22.37 -2.31
N PHE A 39 6.59 -21.41 -2.84
CA PHE A 39 6.78 -21.26 -4.28
C PHE A 39 7.52 -22.44 -4.89
N ASN A 40 8.51 -22.97 -4.18
CA ASN A 40 9.23 -24.18 -4.57
C ASN A 40 8.29 -25.39 -4.62
N ASP A 41 7.50 -25.62 -3.57
CA ASP A 41 6.61 -26.77 -3.47
C ASP A 41 5.47 -26.72 -4.49
N MET A 42 5.00 -25.51 -4.82
CA MET A 42 4.00 -25.27 -5.87
C MET A 42 4.59 -25.27 -7.29
N ASN A 43 5.91 -25.46 -7.45
CA ASN A 43 6.62 -25.43 -8.73
C ASN A 43 6.30 -24.16 -9.55
N LEU A 44 6.25 -22.99 -8.88
CA LEU A 44 5.93 -21.74 -9.56
C LEU A 44 7.04 -21.36 -10.53
N LYS A 45 6.64 -21.04 -11.77
CA LYS A 45 7.57 -20.61 -12.81
C LYS A 45 8.00 -19.15 -12.64
N TYR A 46 7.08 -18.30 -12.17
CA TYR A 46 7.29 -16.87 -12.02
C TYR A 46 6.68 -16.40 -10.70
N VAL A 47 7.34 -15.44 -10.07
CA VAL A 47 6.92 -14.86 -8.79
C VAL A 47 7.03 -13.34 -8.88
N SER A 48 5.95 -12.63 -8.55
CA SER A 48 6.03 -11.21 -8.23
C SER A 48 6.44 -11.08 -6.76
N TRP A 49 7.56 -10.42 -6.50
CA TRP A 49 8.21 -10.42 -5.19
C TRP A 49 8.34 -8.99 -4.68
N GLU A 50 7.40 -8.58 -3.84
CA GLU A 50 7.32 -7.22 -3.30
C GLU A 50 8.30 -7.06 -2.12
N THR A 51 9.17 -6.06 -2.21
CA THR A 51 10.05 -5.66 -1.10
C THR A 51 9.23 -5.23 0.12
N GLY A 52 9.56 -5.75 1.31
CA GLY A 52 8.88 -5.36 2.56
C GLY A 52 9.17 -3.91 2.95
N LEU A 53 10.46 -3.56 3.07
CA LEU A 53 10.92 -2.24 3.45
C LEU A 53 12.25 -1.87 2.80
N GLY A 54 12.31 -0.71 2.15
CA GLY A 54 13.54 -0.21 1.53
C GLY A 54 13.90 -1.03 0.29
N GLY A 55 14.88 -1.95 0.43
CA GLY A 55 15.39 -2.77 -0.66
C GLY A 55 16.68 -3.49 -0.32
N ARG A 56 17.76 -2.73 -0.07
CA ARG A 56 19.12 -3.25 0.10
C ARG A 56 19.24 -4.33 1.16
N MET A 57 18.68 -4.09 2.34
CA MET A 57 18.71 -5.00 3.50
C MET A 57 17.38 -5.75 3.71
N ASP A 58 16.48 -5.68 2.74
CA ASP A 58 15.19 -6.36 2.86
C ASP A 58 15.37 -7.88 2.68
N SER A 59 14.62 -8.67 3.45
CA SER A 59 14.67 -10.14 3.39
C SER A 59 14.36 -10.67 1.99
N THR A 60 13.61 -9.93 1.19
CA THR A 60 13.29 -10.29 -0.20
C THR A 60 14.50 -10.17 -1.15
N ASN A 61 15.50 -9.37 -0.79
CA ASN A 61 16.64 -9.05 -1.65
C ASN A 61 17.71 -10.15 -1.73
N ILE A 62 17.43 -11.33 -1.18
CA ILE A 62 18.28 -12.53 -1.30
C ILE A 62 18.30 -13.11 -2.72
N ILE A 63 17.32 -12.74 -3.56
CA ILE A 63 17.29 -13.16 -4.97
C ILE A 63 18.43 -12.48 -5.74
N SER A 64 19.41 -13.27 -6.17
CA SER A 64 20.62 -12.75 -6.84
C SER A 64 20.39 -12.37 -8.31
N SER A 65 19.41 -13.00 -8.96
CA SER A 65 19.18 -12.90 -10.40
C SER A 65 17.69 -12.85 -10.75
N PRO A 66 16.98 -11.77 -10.38
CA PRO A 66 15.61 -11.55 -10.81
C PRO A 66 15.56 -11.30 -12.32
N LEU A 67 14.45 -11.66 -12.96
CA LEU A 67 14.25 -11.34 -14.39
C LEU A 67 14.23 -9.83 -14.64
N ILE A 68 13.67 -9.08 -13.70
CA ILE A 68 13.56 -7.63 -13.73
C ILE A 68 13.40 -7.10 -12.31
N SER A 69 14.00 -5.95 -12.02
CA SER A 69 13.77 -5.19 -10.79
C SER A 69 12.91 -3.96 -11.10
N ILE A 70 11.98 -3.62 -10.22
CA ILE A 70 11.05 -2.49 -10.43
C ILE A 70 11.07 -1.60 -9.19
N ILE A 71 11.33 -0.31 -9.39
CA ILE A 71 11.27 0.72 -8.34
C ILE A 71 10.16 1.68 -8.73
N THR A 72 9.02 1.63 -8.04
CA THR A 72 7.82 2.41 -8.40
C THR A 72 7.99 3.89 -8.06
N THR A 73 7.90 4.24 -6.78
CA THR A 73 8.03 5.61 -6.29
C THR A 73 8.99 5.71 -5.12
N ILE A 74 9.61 6.88 -4.98
CA ILE A 74 10.26 7.29 -3.74
C ILE A 74 9.40 8.38 -3.12
N GLY A 75 9.08 8.20 -1.84
CA GLY A 75 8.45 9.21 -1.00
C GLY A 75 9.02 9.13 0.41
N TYR A 76 8.66 10.11 1.24
CA TYR A 76 9.02 10.12 2.66
C TYR A 76 8.16 9.12 3.43
N ASP A 77 8.55 7.85 3.41
CA ASP A 77 7.98 6.80 4.24
C ASP A 77 9.08 6.09 5.01
N HIS A 78 8.77 5.65 6.23
CA HIS A 78 9.71 4.94 7.10
C HIS A 78 11.07 5.63 7.31
N MET A 79 11.08 6.97 7.43
CA MET A 79 12.33 7.77 7.54
C MET A 79 13.23 7.34 8.71
N HIS A 80 12.65 6.83 9.79
CA HIS A 80 13.40 6.32 10.95
C HIS A 80 14.28 5.10 10.62
N ILE A 81 13.99 4.38 9.54
CA ILE A 81 14.77 3.21 9.07
C ILE A 81 15.54 3.54 7.78
N LEU A 82 14.90 4.21 6.82
CA LEU A 82 15.45 4.45 5.49
C LEU A 82 16.27 5.74 5.37
N GLY A 83 16.24 6.58 6.40
CA GLY A 83 16.90 7.88 6.44
C GLY A 83 15.95 9.05 6.15
N ASN A 84 16.44 10.25 6.44
CA ASN A 84 15.63 11.48 6.44
C ASN A 84 15.69 12.27 5.13
N THR A 85 16.30 11.73 4.08
CA THR A 85 16.38 12.41 2.77
C THR A 85 16.03 11.44 1.64
N LEU A 86 15.51 11.98 0.53
CA LEU A 86 15.16 11.17 -0.64
C LEU A 86 16.38 10.44 -1.21
N GLU A 87 17.59 11.00 -1.08
CA GLU A 87 18.84 10.34 -1.49
C GLU A 87 19.13 9.08 -0.67
N LEU A 88 18.89 9.11 0.64
CA LEU A 88 19.11 7.95 1.50
C LEU A 88 18.09 6.85 1.17
N ILE A 89 16.82 7.23 1.04
CA ILE A 89 15.74 6.30 0.68
C ILE A 89 15.98 5.69 -0.71
N ALA A 90 16.42 6.51 -1.68
CA ALA A 90 16.79 6.04 -3.02
C ALA A 90 17.94 5.03 -2.99
N LYS A 91 18.98 5.25 -2.16
CA LYS A 91 20.09 4.30 -2.01
C LYS A 91 19.63 2.97 -1.42
N GLU A 92 18.74 2.98 -0.43
CA GLU A 92 18.18 1.74 0.10
C GLU A 92 17.39 0.99 -0.98
N LYS A 93 16.52 1.67 -1.72
CA LYS A 93 15.73 1.06 -2.81
C LYS A 93 16.60 0.57 -3.97
N ALA A 94 17.67 1.29 -4.32
CA ALA A 94 18.60 0.90 -5.38
C ALA A 94 19.28 -0.45 -5.11
N GLY A 95 19.32 -0.92 -3.86
CA GLY A 95 19.91 -2.21 -3.51
C GLY A 95 19.23 -3.44 -4.12
N ILE A 96 18.03 -3.29 -4.72
CA ILE A 96 17.38 -4.37 -5.49
C ILE A 96 17.86 -4.44 -6.94
N ILE A 97 18.70 -3.51 -7.40
CA ILE A 97 19.30 -3.54 -8.74
C ILE A 97 20.39 -4.63 -8.75
N LYS A 98 20.26 -5.58 -9.69
CA LYS A 98 21.12 -6.77 -9.75
C LYS A 98 21.96 -6.80 -11.01
N GLN A 99 23.09 -7.50 -10.91
CA GLN A 99 24.07 -7.58 -11.98
C GLN A 99 23.44 -8.13 -13.28
N ASN A 100 23.61 -7.41 -14.38
CA ASN A 100 23.10 -7.76 -15.72
C ASN A 100 21.57 -7.96 -15.80
N CYS A 101 20.82 -7.53 -14.79
CA CYS A 101 19.36 -7.63 -14.74
C CYS A 101 18.75 -6.28 -15.13
N PRO A 102 17.72 -6.24 -15.99
CA PRO A 102 17.05 -5.00 -16.33
C PRO A 102 16.36 -4.38 -15.11
N VAL A 103 16.26 -3.06 -15.10
CA VAL A 103 15.57 -2.30 -14.05
C VAL A 103 14.61 -1.28 -14.64
N VAL A 104 13.42 -1.19 -14.07
CA VAL A 104 12.43 -0.14 -14.39
C VAL A 104 12.29 0.79 -13.18
N ILE A 105 12.41 2.09 -13.43
CA ILE A 105 12.25 3.14 -12.43
C ILE A 105 11.02 3.97 -12.78
N GLY A 106 10.13 4.18 -11.82
CA GLY A 106 8.93 4.99 -12.02
C GLY A 106 9.20 6.50 -12.03
N PRO A 107 8.23 7.28 -12.55
CA PRO A 107 8.40 8.68 -12.97
C PRO A 107 8.56 9.69 -11.81
N LYS A 108 8.27 9.26 -10.58
CA LYS A 108 8.42 10.09 -9.37
C LYS A 108 9.58 9.64 -8.48
N SER A 109 10.40 8.69 -8.92
CA SER A 109 11.54 8.17 -8.16
C SER A 109 12.79 9.05 -8.29
N LYS A 110 12.69 10.32 -7.89
CA LYS A 110 13.83 11.25 -7.83
C LYS A 110 14.55 11.17 -6.49
N PRO A 111 15.88 11.41 -6.43
CA PRO A 111 16.77 11.74 -7.55
C PRO A 111 17.20 10.51 -8.37
N TYR A 112 17.14 10.62 -9.70
CA TYR A 112 17.40 9.51 -10.63
C TYR A 112 18.87 9.11 -10.70
N GLU A 113 19.77 10.03 -10.38
CA GLU A 113 21.22 9.88 -10.49
C GLU A 113 21.74 8.68 -9.67
N ILE A 114 21.07 8.38 -8.56
CA ILE A 114 21.41 7.24 -7.69
C ILE A 114 21.14 5.92 -8.42
N PHE A 115 19.96 5.79 -9.05
CA PHE A 115 19.60 4.59 -9.80
C PHE A 115 20.43 4.43 -11.07
N ILE A 116 20.70 5.54 -11.78
CA ILE A 116 21.55 5.53 -12.97
C ILE A 116 22.95 5.03 -12.61
N LYS A 117 23.53 5.54 -11.53
CA LYS A 117 24.86 5.12 -11.06
C LYS A 117 24.88 3.65 -10.66
N GLU A 118 23.89 3.20 -9.88
CA GLU A 118 23.82 1.79 -9.45
C GLU A 118 23.63 0.86 -10.66
N ALA A 119 22.74 1.22 -11.59
CA ALA A 119 22.52 0.44 -12.81
C ALA A 119 23.79 0.34 -13.68
N GLN A 120 24.54 1.43 -13.82
CA GLN A 120 25.84 1.41 -14.51
C GLN A 120 26.84 0.48 -13.82
N GLN A 121 26.95 0.53 -12.50
CA GLN A 121 27.84 -0.35 -11.73
C GLN A 121 27.46 -1.82 -11.86
N LYS A 122 26.15 -2.11 -11.95
CA LYS A 122 25.61 -3.46 -12.12
C LYS A 122 25.48 -3.90 -13.57
N ASN A 123 25.87 -3.07 -14.54
CA ASN A 123 25.63 -3.31 -15.97
C ASN A 123 24.16 -3.70 -16.24
N ALA A 124 23.23 -2.99 -15.62
CA ALA A 124 21.79 -3.22 -15.69
C ALA A 124 21.16 -2.29 -16.75
N ASP A 125 20.33 -2.86 -17.63
CA ASP A 125 19.55 -2.10 -18.61
C ASP A 125 18.47 -1.29 -17.88
N LEU A 126 18.68 0.02 -17.75
CA LEU A 126 17.80 0.91 -17.00
C LEU A 126 16.77 1.60 -17.91
N THR A 127 15.50 1.49 -17.53
CA THR A 127 14.37 2.18 -18.15
C THR A 127 13.70 3.09 -17.12
N ILE A 128 13.62 4.39 -17.40
CA ILE A 128 12.86 5.34 -16.59
C ILE A 128 11.53 5.62 -17.29
N VAL A 129 10.43 5.37 -16.60
CA VAL A 129 9.09 5.72 -17.07
C VAL A 129 8.94 7.24 -17.04
N GLN A 130 8.45 7.81 -18.14
CA GLN A 130 8.22 9.25 -18.28
C GLN A 130 6.73 9.48 -18.59
N GLY A 131 6.18 10.60 -18.12
CA GLY A 131 4.81 10.99 -18.38
C GLY A 131 4.18 11.74 -17.21
N GLU A 132 3.02 12.32 -17.46
CA GLU A 132 2.12 12.83 -16.43
C GLU A 132 0.94 11.86 -16.29
N PHE A 133 0.63 11.50 -15.05
CA PHE A 133 -0.38 10.49 -14.72
C PHE A 133 -1.46 11.12 -13.85
N GLN A 134 -2.72 10.75 -14.09
CA GLN A 134 -3.84 11.32 -13.35
C GLN A 134 -3.86 10.86 -11.90
N ASP A 135 -3.54 9.58 -11.66
CA ASP A 135 -3.47 8.99 -10.34
C ASP A 135 -2.32 7.96 -10.21
N PHE A 136 -2.21 7.35 -9.03
CA PHE A 136 -1.22 6.30 -8.78
C PHE A 136 -1.45 5.02 -9.58
N ASN A 137 -2.70 4.71 -9.96
CA ASN A 137 -3.02 3.52 -10.73
C ASN A 137 -2.53 3.66 -12.17
N ASP A 138 -2.76 4.81 -12.79
CA ASP A 138 -2.22 5.15 -14.12
C ASP A 138 -0.69 5.12 -14.14
N GLU A 139 -0.06 5.66 -13.10
CA GLU A 139 1.40 5.62 -12.94
C GLU A 139 1.93 4.19 -12.81
N ASN A 140 1.32 3.39 -11.93
CA ASN A 140 1.68 1.99 -11.73
C ASN A 140 1.45 1.16 -13.00
N ASN A 141 0.37 1.42 -13.74
CA ASN A 141 0.09 0.79 -15.03
C ASN A 141 1.17 1.10 -16.06
N ALA A 142 1.65 2.35 -16.12
CA ALA A 142 2.76 2.72 -17.02
C ALA A 142 4.07 1.99 -16.66
N ILE A 143 4.35 1.82 -15.37
CA ILE A 143 5.48 1.03 -14.88
C ILE A 143 5.34 -0.46 -15.28
N VAL A 144 4.16 -1.03 -15.07
CA VAL A 144 3.86 -2.42 -15.45
C VAL A 144 3.97 -2.61 -16.97
N MET A 145 3.51 -1.66 -17.78
CA MET A 145 3.65 -1.69 -19.24
C MET A 145 5.13 -1.67 -19.66
N ALA A 146 5.96 -0.81 -19.07
CA ALA A 146 7.38 -0.76 -19.35
C ALA A 146 8.09 -2.07 -18.97
N ALA A 147 7.81 -2.61 -17.78
CA ALA A 147 8.35 -3.88 -17.32
C ALA A 147 7.92 -5.05 -18.22
N SER A 148 6.64 -5.08 -18.60
CA SER A 148 6.04 -6.09 -19.48
C SER A 148 6.71 -6.13 -20.85
N LYS A 149 7.00 -4.96 -21.43
CA LYS A 149 7.71 -4.86 -22.71
C LYS A 149 9.09 -5.54 -22.63
N ILE A 150 9.86 -5.25 -21.58
CA ILE A 150 11.17 -5.88 -21.35
C ILE A 150 11.02 -7.40 -21.19
N LEU A 151 10.02 -7.85 -20.43
CA LEU A 151 9.78 -9.28 -20.23
C LEU A 151 9.45 -10.01 -21.54
N MET A 152 8.65 -9.39 -22.41
CA MET A 152 8.31 -9.94 -23.73
C MET A 152 9.54 -9.97 -24.64
N GLU A 153 10.29 -8.88 -24.74
CA GLU A 153 11.43 -8.76 -25.66
C GLU A 153 12.62 -9.64 -25.24
N LYS A 154 13.00 -9.60 -23.96
CA LYS A 154 14.22 -10.27 -23.45
C LYS A 154 13.98 -11.73 -23.06
N TYR A 155 12.78 -12.06 -22.56
CA TYR A 155 12.49 -13.37 -21.99
C TYR A 155 11.31 -14.09 -22.66
N GLN A 156 10.77 -13.55 -23.77
CA GLN A 156 9.71 -14.18 -24.56
C GLN A 156 8.46 -14.51 -23.72
N PHE A 157 8.15 -13.67 -22.74
CA PHE A 157 6.91 -13.80 -21.96
C PHE A 157 5.70 -13.65 -22.87
N LYS A 158 4.68 -14.47 -22.62
CA LYS A 158 3.36 -14.34 -23.24
C LYS A 158 2.40 -13.78 -22.21
N LEU A 159 1.88 -12.58 -22.47
CA LEU A 159 0.92 -11.92 -21.60
C LEU A 159 -0.49 -12.15 -22.18
N ASN A 160 -1.36 -12.76 -21.38
CA ASN A 160 -2.76 -12.95 -21.72
C ASN A 160 -3.60 -11.94 -20.92
N ASN A 161 -4.69 -11.44 -21.52
CA ASN A 161 -5.63 -10.51 -20.87
C ASN A 161 -4.98 -9.24 -20.28
N PHE A 162 -3.85 -8.80 -20.84
CA PHE A 162 -3.04 -7.73 -20.26
C PHE A 162 -3.82 -6.41 -20.11
N GLU A 163 -4.59 -6.04 -21.12
CA GLU A 163 -5.44 -4.84 -21.08
C GLU A 163 -6.56 -4.92 -20.04
N GLU A 164 -7.05 -6.12 -19.70
CA GLU A 164 -8.05 -6.32 -18.65
C GLU A 164 -7.41 -6.23 -17.26
N VAL A 165 -6.22 -6.80 -17.10
CA VAL A 165 -5.46 -6.74 -15.84
C VAL A 165 -5.12 -5.30 -15.46
N LEU A 166 -4.76 -4.44 -16.42
CA LEU A 166 -4.49 -3.02 -16.17
C LEU A 166 -5.73 -2.23 -15.69
N LYS A 167 -6.94 -2.77 -15.86
CA LYS A 167 -8.18 -2.16 -15.37
C LYS A 167 -8.54 -2.60 -13.95
N ILE A 168 -7.85 -3.61 -13.41
CA ILE A 168 -8.09 -4.09 -12.05
C ILE A 168 -7.65 -3.02 -11.06
N LYS A 169 -8.59 -2.53 -10.26
CA LYS A 169 -8.28 -1.62 -9.15
C LYS A 169 -7.96 -2.43 -7.90
N GLN A 170 -6.89 -2.03 -7.22
CA GLN A 170 -6.53 -2.62 -5.94
C GLN A 170 -7.60 -2.27 -4.89
N PRO A 171 -8.05 -3.25 -4.08
CA PRO A 171 -8.97 -2.97 -2.99
C PRO A 171 -8.43 -1.88 -2.06
N CYS A 172 -9.32 -1.02 -1.58
CA CYS A 172 -8.98 0.11 -0.71
C CYS A 172 -7.93 1.08 -1.30
N ARG A 173 -7.92 1.29 -2.62
CA ARG A 173 -7.22 2.38 -3.31
C ARG A 173 -8.24 3.25 -4.04
N LEU A 174 -8.82 4.19 -3.30
CA LEU A 174 -9.98 5.00 -3.68
C LEU A 174 -11.14 4.15 -4.23
N GLU A 175 -11.44 3.05 -3.54
CA GLU A 175 -12.47 2.12 -3.97
C GLU A 175 -13.86 2.66 -3.62
N GLN A 176 -14.76 2.73 -4.59
CA GLN A 176 -16.06 3.38 -4.46
C GLN A 176 -17.19 2.36 -4.30
N PHE A 177 -18.07 2.63 -3.33
CA PHE A 177 -19.29 1.88 -3.07
C PHE A 177 -20.50 2.80 -3.00
N ASN A 178 -21.67 2.27 -3.38
CA ASN A 178 -22.96 2.91 -3.10
C ASN A 178 -23.64 2.13 -1.97
N ILE A 179 -23.81 2.78 -0.83
CA ILE A 179 -24.40 2.21 0.37
C ILE A 179 -25.77 2.83 0.61
N GLN A 180 -26.79 2.00 0.84
CA GLN A 180 -28.10 2.49 1.21
C GLN A 180 -28.15 2.84 2.70
N ASN A 181 -28.59 4.06 3.03
CA ASN A 181 -28.87 4.45 4.41
C ASN A 181 -30.25 3.92 4.85
N ASP A 182 -30.59 4.10 6.14
CA ASP A 182 -31.89 3.66 6.69
C ASP A 182 -33.11 4.35 6.06
N LYS A 183 -32.91 5.46 5.36
CA LYS A 183 -33.96 6.19 4.62
C LYS A 183 -34.11 5.70 3.18
N GLY A 184 -33.23 4.81 2.70
CA GLY A 184 -33.19 4.32 1.33
C GLY A 184 -32.40 5.19 0.35
N ASP A 185 -31.71 6.22 0.82
CA ASP A 185 -30.85 7.05 -0.04
C ASP A 185 -29.53 6.31 -0.35
N ASN A 186 -29.04 6.46 -1.58
CA ASN A 186 -27.74 5.92 -2.00
C ASN A 186 -26.61 6.90 -1.65
N ILE A 187 -25.74 6.49 -0.73
CA ILE A 187 -24.59 7.27 -0.27
C ILE A 187 -23.31 6.73 -0.90
N LYS A 188 -22.50 7.62 -1.48
CA LYS A 188 -21.18 7.27 -2.01
C LYS A 188 -20.17 7.16 -0.87
N VAL A 189 -19.54 6.00 -0.75
CA VAL A 189 -18.49 5.71 0.22
C VAL A 189 -17.21 5.34 -0.52
N TYR A 190 -16.11 6.00 -0.20
CA TYR A 190 -14.78 5.73 -0.70
C TYR A 190 -13.92 5.11 0.39
N LEU A 191 -13.19 4.04 0.06
CA LEU A 191 -12.22 3.39 0.96
C LEU A 191 -10.80 3.57 0.40
N ASP A 192 -9.88 4.11 1.21
CA ASP A 192 -8.47 4.27 0.84
C ASP A 192 -7.49 4.00 2.00
N VAL A 193 -6.42 3.24 1.80
CA VAL A 193 -5.43 2.92 2.86
C VAL A 193 -4.26 3.91 2.96
N GLY A 194 -4.33 5.01 2.22
CA GLY A 194 -3.35 6.10 2.24
C GLY A 194 -3.20 6.66 3.65
N HIS A 195 -1.96 6.64 4.15
CA HIS A 195 -1.66 6.86 5.57
C HIS A 195 -0.47 7.80 5.79
N ASN A 196 -0.07 8.51 4.73
CA ASN A 196 0.94 9.57 4.75
C ASN A 196 0.40 10.78 3.99
N GLU A 197 1.04 11.94 4.17
CA GLU A 197 0.59 13.21 3.59
C GLU A 197 0.43 13.13 2.06
N GLN A 198 1.39 12.50 1.38
CA GLN A 198 1.39 12.37 -0.08
C GLN A 198 0.18 11.57 -0.58
N ALA A 199 -0.08 10.41 0.02
CA ALA A 199 -1.20 9.54 -0.35
C ALA A 199 -2.55 10.20 -0.08
N ILE A 200 -2.70 10.82 1.10
CA ILE A 200 -3.93 11.54 1.46
C ILE A 200 -4.16 12.71 0.51
N LYS A 201 -3.11 13.48 0.18
CA LYS A 201 -3.22 14.59 -0.77
C LYS A 201 -3.72 14.13 -2.14
N SER A 202 -3.16 13.05 -2.68
CA SER A 202 -3.61 12.52 -3.97
C SER A 202 -5.08 12.08 -3.95
N VAL A 203 -5.56 11.49 -2.86
CA VAL A 203 -6.99 11.15 -2.71
C VAL A 203 -7.86 12.41 -2.67
N LEU A 204 -7.45 13.42 -1.91
CA LEU A 204 -8.19 14.68 -1.80
C LEU A 204 -8.24 15.43 -3.14
N ASP A 205 -7.14 15.44 -3.89
CA ASP A 205 -7.08 16.06 -5.22
C ASP A 205 -8.08 15.41 -6.21
N LEU A 206 -8.27 14.08 -6.11
CA LEU A 206 -9.25 13.33 -6.92
C LEU A 206 -10.70 13.59 -6.49
N LEU A 207 -10.93 13.96 -5.23
CA LEU A 207 -12.25 14.24 -4.66
C LEU A 207 -12.52 15.74 -4.44
N LYS A 208 -11.68 16.64 -4.98
CA LYS A 208 -11.69 18.09 -4.70
C LYS A 208 -13.02 18.79 -4.98
N ASP A 209 -13.82 18.26 -5.91
CA ASP A 209 -15.11 18.81 -6.32
C ASP A 209 -16.28 18.22 -5.50
N GLN A 210 -16.01 17.42 -4.46
CA GLN A 210 -17.00 16.78 -3.61
C GLN A 210 -16.97 17.35 -2.19
N LYS A 211 -18.13 17.33 -1.50
CA LYS A 211 -18.19 17.72 -0.09
C LYS A 211 -17.85 16.50 0.78
N ILE A 212 -16.59 16.40 1.20
CA ILE A 212 -16.05 15.21 1.86
C ILE A 212 -16.37 15.19 3.36
N ILE A 213 -16.97 14.10 3.83
CA ILE A 213 -17.03 13.70 5.24
C ILE A 213 -16.04 12.58 5.46
N CYS A 214 -14.96 12.86 6.20
CA CYS A 214 -13.85 11.94 6.37
C CYS A 214 -13.97 11.13 7.67
N ILE A 215 -13.80 9.82 7.58
CA ILE A 215 -13.54 8.90 8.69
C ILE A 215 -12.06 8.52 8.61
N TYR A 216 -11.26 9.03 9.55
CA TYR A 216 -9.83 8.85 9.56
C TYR A 216 -9.38 8.03 10.75
N GLY A 217 -8.47 7.11 10.54
CA GLY A 217 -7.65 6.63 11.64
C GLY A 217 -6.37 5.98 11.13
N ALA A 218 -5.41 5.85 12.02
CA ALA A 218 -4.04 5.62 11.63
C ALA A 218 -3.30 4.78 12.67
N SER A 219 -2.11 4.34 12.31
CA SER A 219 -1.19 3.66 13.22
C SER A 219 -0.32 4.67 13.99
N ASN A 220 0.18 4.29 15.17
CA ASN A 220 0.99 5.14 16.06
C ASN A 220 2.31 5.63 15.44
N ASP A 221 2.83 4.93 14.44
CA ASP A 221 4.13 5.20 13.80
C ASP A 221 4.07 6.20 12.64
N LYS A 222 2.89 6.77 12.34
CA LYS A 222 2.68 7.69 11.21
C LYS A 222 2.62 9.15 11.64
N ASP A 223 2.90 10.07 10.72
CA ASP A 223 2.81 11.52 10.95
C ASP A 223 1.34 11.98 10.96
N ILE A 224 0.69 11.77 12.10
CA ILE A 224 -0.74 12.05 12.30
C ILE A 224 -1.03 13.55 12.21
N THR A 225 -0.12 14.39 12.70
CA THR A 225 -0.30 15.84 12.75
C THR A 225 -0.45 16.42 11.35
N SER A 226 0.49 16.12 10.46
CA SER A 226 0.48 16.62 9.08
C SER A 226 -0.72 16.06 8.31
N CYS A 227 -1.03 14.77 8.47
CA CYS A 227 -2.19 14.14 7.84
C CYS A 227 -3.52 14.78 8.28
N LEU A 228 -3.70 15.00 9.59
CA LEU A 228 -4.88 15.66 10.13
C LEU A 228 -5.01 17.10 9.67
N GLN A 229 -3.92 17.85 9.62
CA GLN A 229 -3.93 19.23 9.14
C GLN A 229 -4.42 19.29 7.68
N LEU A 230 -3.93 18.40 6.83
CA LEU A 230 -4.34 18.31 5.44
C LEU A 230 -5.82 17.94 5.29
N LEU A 231 -6.29 16.94 6.06
CA LEU A 231 -7.71 16.53 6.06
C LEU A 231 -8.63 17.66 6.52
N LYS A 232 -8.26 18.43 7.56
CA LYS A 232 -9.05 19.58 8.03
C LYS A 232 -9.21 20.67 6.98
N GLN A 233 -8.17 20.91 6.17
CA GLN A 233 -8.18 21.96 5.16
C GLN A 233 -9.09 21.62 3.97
N ASN A 234 -9.31 20.34 3.70
CA ASN A 234 -9.96 19.87 2.47
C ASN A 234 -11.28 19.12 2.70
N CYS A 235 -11.55 18.63 3.91
CA CYS A 235 -12.80 17.94 4.24
C CYS A 235 -13.77 18.86 4.96
N HIS A 236 -15.06 18.73 4.66
CA HIS A 236 -16.13 19.46 5.36
C HIS A 236 -16.19 19.07 6.84
N GLN A 237 -15.95 17.79 7.13
CA GLN A 237 -15.89 17.27 8.49
C GLN A 237 -14.94 16.08 8.56
N VAL A 238 -14.25 15.94 9.70
CA VAL A 238 -13.32 14.82 9.96
C VAL A 238 -13.70 14.16 11.29
N TYR A 239 -13.89 12.85 11.25
CA TYR A 239 -14.15 11.98 12.38
C TYR A 239 -12.95 11.08 12.59
N MET A 240 -12.33 11.16 13.77
CA MET A 240 -11.23 10.24 14.10
C MET A 240 -11.78 8.98 14.76
N VAL A 241 -11.33 7.83 14.28
CA VAL A 241 -11.67 6.51 14.81
C VAL A 241 -10.41 5.72 15.20
N GLN A 242 -10.57 4.77 16.12
CA GLN A 242 -9.48 3.95 16.65
C GLN A 242 -9.78 2.47 16.40
N ALA A 243 -8.90 1.80 15.65
CA ALA A 243 -9.00 0.37 15.43
C ALA A 243 -8.66 -0.43 16.70
N LYS A 244 -9.22 -1.64 16.83
CA LYS A 244 -9.00 -2.52 18.00
C LYS A 244 -7.69 -3.31 17.90
N ASN A 245 -6.56 -2.61 17.78
CA ASN A 245 -5.24 -3.24 17.77
C ASN A 245 -4.15 -2.38 18.44
N ASN A 246 -3.03 -3.01 18.82
CA ASN A 246 -1.94 -2.36 19.56
C ASN A 246 -1.17 -1.33 18.73
N ARG A 247 -1.28 -1.37 17.40
CA ARG A 247 -0.63 -0.41 16.51
C ARG A 247 -1.49 0.84 16.28
N ALA A 248 -2.78 0.81 16.61
CA ALA A 248 -3.70 1.91 16.37
C ALA A 248 -3.33 3.15 17.19
N TYR A 249 -3.43 4.31 16.55
CA TYR A 249 -3.24 5.61 17.17
C TYR A 249 -4.24 5.82 18.30
N GLN A 250 -3.73 6.14 19.49
CA GLN A 250 -4.57 6.33 20.66
C GLN A 250 -5.19 7.73 20.65
N ILE A 251 -6.49 7.81 20.41
CA ILE A 251 -7.24 9.07 20.30
C ILE A 251 -7.05 9.97 21.52
N LYS A 252 -6.88 9.39 22.72
CA LYS A 252 -6.65 10.12 23.97
C LYS A 252 -5.45 11.08 23.90
N GLN A 253 -4.49 10.82 22.99
CA GLN A 253 -3.33 11.68 22.78
C GLN A 253 -3.66 13.04 22.14
N LEU A 254 -4.87 13.22 21.59
CA LEU A 254 -5.32 14.46 20.95
C LEU A 254 -6.24 15.34 21.82
N LEU A 255 -6.56 14.89 23.04
CA LEU A 255 -7.40 15.65 23.96
C LEU A 255 -6.68 16.93 24.39
N GLY A 256 -7.17 18.09 23.95
CA GLY A 256 -6.66 19.41 24.35
C GLY A 256 -6.23 20.37 23.23
N SER A 257 -6.32 19.99 21.94
CA SER A 257 -6.04 20.90 20.83
C SER A 257 -7.32 21.63 20.36
N ASP A 258 -7.43 22.93 20.66
CA ASP A 258 -8.65 23.75 20.46
C ASP A 258 -9.01 24.10 18.99
N GLU A 259 -8.27 23.62 17.98
CA GLU A 259 -8.46 24.03 16.58
C GLU A 259 -9.26 23.04 15.70
N ILE A 260 -10.07 22.15 16.28
CA ILE A 260 -10.68 21.06 15.49
C ILE A 260 -12.08 20.64 15.95
N LYS A 261 -13.06 20.70 15.03
CA LYS A 261 -14.31 19.94 15.13
C LYS A 261 -14.02 18.46 14.85
N ILE A 262 -13.41 17.77 15.80
CA ILE A 262 -13.30 16.31 15.85
C ILE A 262 -14.44 15.82 16.74
N LEU A 263 -15.41 15.13 16.14
CA LEU A 263 -16.36 14.36 16.93
C LEU A 263 -15.73 13.00 17.20
N TYR A 264 -15.18 12.89 18.40
CA TYR A 264 -14.63 11.67 18.95
C TYR A 264 -15.78 10.70 19.22
N ASP A 265 -15.79 9.57 18.52
CA ASP A 265 -16.65 8.46 18.91
C ASP A 265 -15.83 7.19 18.67
N GLY A 266 -14.96 6.85 19.62
CA GLY A 266 -13.93 5.79 19.54
C GLY A 266 -14.43 4.36 19.25
N ASP A 267 -15.66 4.24 18.78
CA ASP A 267 -16.28 3.07 18.18
C ASP A 267 -16.43 3.30 16.65
N ILE A 268 -15.63 2.58 15.86
CA ILE A 268 -15.69 2.58 14.39
C ILE A 268 -17.09 2.19 13.90
N SER A 269 -17.76 1.24 14.56
CA SER A 269 -19.08 0.74 14.14
C SER A 269 -20.14 1.80 14.30
N LYS A 270 -20.21 2.39 15.49
CA LYS A 270 -21.18 3.45 15.79
C LYS A 270 -20.95 4.68 14.91
N THR A 271 -19.70 5.14 14.81
CA THR A 271 -19.32 6.28 13.96
C THR A 271 -19.72 6.08 12.51
N THR A 272 -19.35 4.92 11.94
CA THR A 272 -19.59 4.62 10.52
C THR A 272 -21.08 4.62 10.20
N LEU A 273 -21.89 3.91 11.00
CA LEU A 273 -23.34 3.84 10.79
C LEU A 273 -24.03 5.19 11.01
N GLU A 274 -23.65 5.92 12.06
CA GLU A 274 -24.18 7.25 12.32
C GLU A 274 -23.90 8.21 11.17
N ILE A 275 -22.69 8.20 10.62
CA ILE A 275 -22.32 9.07 9.51
C ILE A 275 -23.11 8.70 8.26
N VAL A 276 -23.14 7.42 7.87
CA VAL A 276 -23.92 6.96 6.70
C VAL A 276 -25.39 7.38 6.79
N ASN A 277 -25.99 7.30 7.98
CA ASN A 277 -27.38 7.71 8.21
C ASN A 277 -27.59 9.22 8.34
N LYS A 278 -26.56 9.99 8.71
CA LYS A 278 -26.59 11.47 8.79
C LYS A 278 -26.39 12.12 7.43
N VAL A 279 -25.64 11.50 6.51
CA VAL A 279 -25.47 12.03 5.16
C VAL A 279 -26.81 12.00 4.42
N CYS A 280 -27.37 13.19 4.18
CA CYS A 280 -28.69 13.37 3.56
C CYS A 280 -28.62 14.21 2.28
N GLN A 281 -27.43 14.66 1.85
CA GLN A 281 -27.26 15.51 0.68
C GLN A 281 -26.59 14.74 -0.46
N ILE A 282 -27.09 14.93 -1.69
CA ILE A 282 -26.62 14.27 -2.92
C ILE A 282 -25.15 14.64 -3.26
N ASP A 283 -24.65 15.77 -2.77
CA ASP A 283 -23.30 16.30 -3.01
C ASP A 283 -22.26 15.87 -1.97
N GLN A 284 -22.66 15.11 -0.95
CA GLN A 284 -21.77 14.63 0.10
C GLN A 284 -21.26 13.23 -0.18
N VAL A 285 -19.96 13.02 0.05
CA VAL A 285 -19.32 11.71 -0.04
C VAL A 285 -18.65 11.37 1.28
N ILE A 286 -18.65 10.09 1.63
CA ILE A 286 -17.91 9.59 2.79
C ILE A 286 -16.56 9.08 2.30
N LEU A 287 -15.48 9.57 2.89
CA LEU A 287 -14.14 9.05 2.68
C LEU A 287 -13.67 8.35 3.95
N VAL A 288 -13.43 7.05 3.88
CA VAL A 288 -12.75 6.31 4.94
C VAL A 288 -11.29 6.18 4.52
N ILE A 289 -10.36 6.68 5.34
CA ILE A 289 -8.93 6.72 5.01
C ILE A 289 -7.99 6.46 6.20
N GLY A 290 -6.78 5.96 5.93
CA GLY A 290 -5.67 6.00 6.88
C GLY A 290 -5.08 4.67 7.35
N SER A 291 -5.80 3.55 7.29
CA SER A 291 -5.25 2.25 7.71
C SER A 291 -6.07 1.06 7.21
N PHE A 292 -5.39 -0.03 6.85
CA PHE A 292 -6.03 -1.31 6.52
C PHE A 292 -6.94 -1.83 7.65
N TYR A 293 -6.53 -1.66 8.91
CA TYR A 293 -7.33 -2.13 10.05
C TYR A 293 -8.72 -1.49 10.12
N ILE A 294 -8.84 -0.24 9.70
CA ILE A 294 -10.13 0.47 9.68
C ILE A 294 -10.96 0.02 8.48
N MET A 295 -10.33 -0.24 7.35
CA MET A 295 -11.03 -0.73 6.15
C MET A 295 -11.73 -2.05 6.42
N ASP A 296 -11.06 -2.99 7.09
CA ASP A 296 -11.63 -4.30 7.39
C ASP A 296 -12.87 -4.17 8.29
N GLU A 297 -12.78 -3.38 9.37
CA GLU A 297 -13.92 -3.11 10.25
C GLU A 297 -15.07 -2.45 9.48
N VAL A 298 -14.79 -1.39 8.72
CA VAL A 298 -15.80 -0.65 7.94
C VAL A 298 -16.47 -1.54 6.90
N ARG A 299 -15.72 -2.40 6.19
CA ARG A 299 -16.31 -3.34 5.23
C ARG A 299 -17.31 -4.28 5.88
N MET A 300 -16.96 -4.82 7.04
CA MET A 300 -17.86 -5.68 7.81
C MET A 300 -19.13 -4.94 8.23
N ILE A 301 -18.98 -3.72 8.76
CA ILE A 301 -20.09 -2.86 9.21
C ILE A 301 -21.04 -2.54 8.05
N LEU A 302 -20.48 -2.15 6.90
CA LEU A 302 -21.23 -1.74 5.72
C LEU A 302 -21.67 -2.91 4.83
N LYS A 303 -21.40 -4.16 5.24
CA LYS A 303 -21.69 -5.38 4.47
C LYS A 303 -21.14 -5.32 3.05
N ILE A 304 -19.98 -4.68 2.88
CA ILE A 304 -19.27 -4.65 1.62
C ILE A 304 -18.59 -6.02 1.48
N CYS A 305 -19.10 -6.85 0.57
CA CYS A 305 -18.43 -8.09 0.22
C CYS A 305 -17.00 -7.77 -0.22
N GLN A 306 -16.01 -8.50 0.30
CA GLN A 306 -14.71 -8.53 -0.37
C GLN A 306 -14.99 -9.00 -1.79
N THR A 307 -14.66 -8.18 -2.77
CA THR A 307 -14.41 -8.70 -4.11
C THR A 307 -13.38 -9.79 -3.90
N GLN A 308 -13.82 -11.05 -4.00
CA GLN A 308 -12.91 -12.15 -4.21
C GLN A 308 -12.13 -11.78 -5.48
N CYS A 309 -10.95 -11.20 -5.30
CA CYS A 309 -9.86 -11.42 -6.22
C CYS A 309 -9.47 -12.90 -6.06
N ASP A 310 -10.39 -13.78 -6.46
CA ASP A 310 -10.10 -15.15 -6.82
C ASP A 310 -9.25 -15.05 -8.08
N PHE A 311 -7.96 -14.79 -7.90
CA PHE A 311 -6.96 -15.14 -8.90
C PHE A 311 -6.96 -16.68 -8.96
N LYS A 312 -7.89 -17.23 -9.73
CA LYS A 312 -7.82 -18.60 -10.23
C LYS A 312 -6.91 -18.67 -11.44
#